data_AF-A0A330JYP6-F1
#
_entry.id   AF-A0A330JYP6-F1
#
_cell.length_a   1.000
_cell.length_b   1.000
_cell.length_c   1.000
_cell.angle_alpha   90.00
_cell.angle_beta   90.00
_cell.angle_gamma   90.00
#
_symmetry.space_group_name_H-M   'P 1'
#
loop_
_entity.id
_entity.type
_entity.pdbx_description
1 polymer ?
#
loop_
_entity_poly.entity_id
_entity_poly.type
_entity_poly.pdbx_seq_one_letter_code
_entity_poly.pdbx_strand_id
1 'polypeptide(L)'
;MLHGEETYVSGDAGYTGVDKRAEHQDRQMIWSIAARPSRYKKHGEKSLIARVYRKIEFTKAQLRAKVEHPFRVIKRQFGYTKVRFRGLAKNTAQQATLFALSNLWMVRKRLLAMGEVRL
;
A
#
# COMPACT_ATOMS: atom_id res chain seq x y z
N MET A 1 6.85 6.52 -9.38
CA MET A 1 7.47 5.91 -10.57
C MET A 1 6.45 4.93 -11.11
N LEU A 2 5.92 5.20 -12.30
CA LEU A 2 5.01 4.31 -13.03
C LEU A 2 5.78 3.88 -14.27
N HIS A 3 5.79 2.58 -14.54
CA HIS A 3 6.66 1.94 -15.52
C HIS A 3 6.00 1.85 -16.90
N GLY A 4 4.72 2.23 -17.01
CA GLY A 4 3.98 2.37 -18.27
C GLY A 4 3.09 1.18 -18.60
N GLU A 5 3.28 0.06 -17.92
CA GLU A 5 2.49 -1.16 -18.07
C GLU A 5 1.29 -1.21 -17.10
N GLU A 6 1.22 -0.27 -16.14
CA GLU A 6 0.16 -0.28 -15.13
C GLU A 6 -1.19 0.15 -15.71
N THR A 7 -2.21 -0.70 -15.56
CA THR A 7 -3.60 -0.41 -15.94
C THR A 7 -4.42 0.20 -14.80
N TYR A 8 -3.94 0.10 -13.56
CA TYR A 8 -4.61 0.60 -12.36
C TYR A 8 -3.60 1.14 -11.34
N VAL A 9 -3.89 2.33 -10.83
CA VAL A 9 -3.06 2.99 -9.81
C VAL A 9 -3.94 3.45 -8.66
N SER A 10 -3.56 3.08 -7.44
CA SER A 10 -4.20 3.56 -6.21
C SER A 10 -3.32 4.59 -5.53
N GLY A 11 -3.92 5.69 -5.06
CA GLY A 11 -3.20 6.81 -4.45
C GLY A 11 -3.98 7.44 -3.31
N ASP A 12 -3.28 8.17 -2.44
CA ASP A 12 -3.94 8.94 -1.38
C ASP A 12 -4.50 10.27 -1.90
N ALA A 13 -5.24 10.98 -1.04
CA ALA A 13 -5.93 12.22 -1.40
C ALA A 13 -4.98 13.36 -1.84
N GLY A 14 -3.67 13.27 -1.60
CA GLY A 14 -2.65 14.19 -2.11
C GLY A 14 -2.45 14.09 -3.62
N TYR A 15 -2.81 12.95 -4.22
CA TYR A 15 -2.77 12.74 -5.67
C TYR A 15 -4.10 13.09 -6.37
N THR A 16 -4.97 13.86 -5.72
CA THR A 16 -6.21 14.33 -6.36
C THR A 16 -5.87 15.13 -7.62
N GLY A 17 -6.44 14.74 -8.78
CA GLY A 17 -6.20 15.41 -10.06
C GLY A 17 -4.94 14.93 -10.79
N VAL A 18 -4.31 13.85 -10.34
CA VAL A 18 -3.15 13.24 -11.02
C VAL A 18 -3.48 12.82 -12.46
N ASP A 19 -4.71 12.39 -12.70
CA ASP A 19 -5.28 12.03 -14.00
C ASP A 19 -5.23 13.19 -15.01
N LYS A 20 -5.17 14.44 -14.55
CA LYS A 20 -5.21 15.64 -15.41
C LYS A 20 -3.84 16.25 -15.70
N ARG A 21 -2.77 15.70 -15.11
CA ARG A 21 -1.41 16.24 -15.27
C ARG A 21 -0.91 15.96 -16.69
N ALA A 22 -0.16 16.91 -17.27
CA ALA A 22 0.42 16.77 -18.60
C ALA A 22 1.22 15.46 -18.77
N GLU A 23 1.95 15.04 -17.73
CA GLU A 23 2.72 13.80 -17.67
C GLU A 23 1.90 12.50 -17.84
N HIS A 24 0.57 12.59 -17.73
CA HIS A 24 -0.34 11.45 -17.70
C HIS A 24 -1.48 11.53 -18.73
N GLN A 25 -1.49 12.53 -19.61
CA GLN A 25 -2.55 12.73 -20.62
C GLN A 25 -2.67 11.56 -21.60
N ASP A 26 -1.53 10.99 -22.01
CA ASP A 26 -1.49 9.87 -22.96
C ASP A 26 -1.66 8.49 -22.31
N ARG A 27 -1.84 8.44 -20.98
CA ARG A 27 -1.87 7.18 -20.24
C ARG A 27 -3.30 6.68 -20.06
N GLN A 28 -3.62 5.57 -20.69
CA GLN A 28 -4.90 4.88 -20.51
C GLN A 28 -4.86 3.97 -19.28
N MET A 29 -5.06 4.54 -18.09
CA MET A 29 -5.12 3.78 -16.84
C MET A 29 -6.21 4.27 -15.88
N ILE A 30 -6.63 3.40 -14.97
CA ILE A 30 -7.61 3.71 -13.93
C ILE A 30 -6.91 4.34 -12.71
N TRP A 31 -7.25 5.59 -12.43
CA TRP A 31 -6.78 6.31 -11.24
C TRP A 31 -7.77 6.17 -10.08
N SER A 32 -7.41 5.33 -9.11
CA SER A 32 -8.18 5.12 -7.88
C SER A 32 -7.61 5.95 -6.73
N ILE A 33 -7.92 7.24 -6.75
CA ILE A 33 -7.47 8.17 -5.72
C ILE A 33 -8.43 8.19 -4.54
N ALA A 34 -7.92 8.21 -3.32
CA ALA A 34 -8.73 8.28 -2.11
C ALA A 34 -9.57 9.56 -2.09
N ALA A 35 -10.88 9.42 -1.96
CA ALA A 35 -11.81 10.55 -1.96
C ALA A 35 -11.81 11.24 -0.60
N ARG A 36 -11.91 12.58 -0.61
CA ARG A 36 -12.10 13.35 0.63
C ARG A 36 -13.51 13.13 1.18
N PRO A 37 -13.70 13.00 2.50
CA PRO A 37 -15.02 12.81 3.11
C PRO A 37 -16.06 13.86 2.72
N SER A 38 -15.63 15.10 2.45
CA SER A 38 -16.51 16.20 2.03
C SER A 38 -17.22 15.98 0.70
N ARG A 39 -16.72 15.09 -0.18
CA ARG A 39 -17.38 14.81 -1.48
C ARG A 39 -18.70 14.07 -1.32
N TYR A 40 -18.73 13.04 -0.49
CA TYR A 40 -19.92 12.19 -0.35
C TYR A 40 -20.81 12.59 0.84
N LYS A 41 -20.33 13.41 1.78
CA LYS A 41 -21.18 14.00 2.84
C LYS A 41 -22.34 14.83 2.27
N LYS A 42 -22.22 15.36 1.05
CA LYS A 42 -23.26 16.14 0.36
C LYS A 42 -24.55 15.35 0.09
N HIS A 43 -24.48 14.03 0.01
CA HIS A 43 -25.65 13.18 -0.28
C HIS A 43 -26.45 12.81 0.97
N GLY A 44 -26.10 13.33 2.16
CA GLY A 44 -26.72 12.96 3.43
C GLY A 44 -26.20 11.63 3.96
N GLU A 45 -25.96 11.56 5.27
CA GLU A 45 -25.25 10.43 5.89
C GLU A 45 -25.99 9.09 5.80
N LYS A 46 -27.33 9.11 5.76
CA LYS A 46 -28.16 7.91 5.64
C LYS A 46 -28.42 7.47 4.19
N SER A 47 -27.92 8.21 3.19
CA SER A 47 -28.15 7.85 1.79
C SER A 47 -27.41 6.56 1.39
N LEU A 48 -28.03 5.79 0.50
CA LEU A 48 -27.41 4.62 -0.12
C LEU A 48 -26.11 5.00 -0.84
N ILE A 49 -26.10 6.16 -1.51
CA ILE A 49 -24.94 6.72 -2.22
C ILE A 49 -23.76 6.92 -1.25
N ALA A 50 -23.97 7.57 -0.10
CA ALA A 50 -22.91 7.79 0.88
C ALA A 50 -22.39 6.48 1.52
N ARG A 51 -23.22 5.44 1.62
CA ARG A 51 -22.80 4.11 2.09
C ARG A 51 -21.90 3.40 1.07
N VAL A 52 -22.26 3.45 -0.21
CA VAL A 52 -21.46 2.86 -1.30
C VAL A 52 -20.09 3.53 -1.37
N TYR A 53 -20.03 4.87 -1.37
CA TYR A 53 -18.74 5.59 -1.36
C TYR A 53 -17.87 5.21 -0.17
N ARG A 54 -18.44 5.15 1.04
CA ARG A 54 -17.70 4.70 2.24
C ARG A 54 -17.14 3.30 2.09
N LYS A 55 -17.89 2.37 1.47
CA LYS A 55 -17.41 1.01 1.25
C LYS A 55 -16.23 0.97 0.28
N ILE A 56 -16.30 1.75 -0.80
CA ILE A 56 -15.20 1.89 -1.77
C ILE A 56 -13.94 2.43 -1.09
N GLU A 57 -14.06 3.53 -0.34
CA GLU A 57 -12.92 4.13 0.36
C GLU A 57 -12.36 3.21 1.45
N PHE A 58 -13.21 2.45 2.13
CA PHE A 58 -12.78 1.43 3.08
C PHE A 58 -11.95 0.34 2.40
N THR A 59 -12.37 -0.16 1.23
CA THR A 59 -11.60 -1.15 0.47
C THR A 59 -10.25 -0.59 0.01
N LYS A 60 -10.19 0.68 -0.44
CA LYS A 60 -8.92 1.36 -0.75
C LYS A 60 -8.00 1.41 0.48
N ALA A 61 -8.54 1.75 1.65
CA ALA A 61 -7.79 1.78 2.90
C ALA A 61 -7.31 0.39 3.34
N GLN A 62 -8.12 -0.65 3.15
CA GLN A 62 -7.70 -2.04 3.43
C GLN A 62 -6.54 -2.49 2.52
N LEU A 63 -6.59 -2.15 1.24
CA LEU A 63 -5.49 -2.42 0.31
C LEU A 63 -4.21 -1.74 0.79
N ARG A 64 -4.30 -0.46 1.15
CA ARG A 64 -3.18 0.31 1.71
C ARG A 64 -2.61 -0.33 2.97
N ALA A 65 -3.46 -0.75 3.90
CA ALA A 65 -3.04 -1.40 5.14
C ALA A 65 -2.26 -2.70 4.88
N LYS A 66 -2.66 -3.50 3.88
CA LYS A 66 -1.93 -4.72 3.49
C LYS A 66 -0.52 -4.41 3.00
N VAL A 67 -0.37 -3.37 2.17
CA VAL A 67 0.93 -2.97 1.62
C VAL A 67 1.81 -2.32 2.69
N GLU A 68 1.25 -1.44 3.52
CA GLU A 68 1.99 -0.72 4.56
C GLU A 68 2.49 -1.63 5.69
N HIS A 69 1.85 -2.78 5.92
CA HIS A 69 2.21 -3.67 7.01
C HIS A 69 3.64 -4.22 6.90
N PRO A 70 4.08 -4.84 5.78
CA PRO A 70 5.48 -5.19 5.55
C PRO A 70 6.45 -4.00 5.72
N PHE A 71 6.12 -2.81 5.20
CA PHE A 71 6.98 -1.63 5.36
C PHE A 71 7.14 -1.21 6.82
N ARG A 72 6.07 -1.29 7.62
CA ARG A 72 6.14 -1.04 9.07
C ARG A 72 7.06 -2.04 9.73
N VAL A 73 6.96 -3.33 9.39
CA VAL A 73 7.84 -4.39 9.92
C VAL A 73 9.30 -4.08 9.60
N ILE A 74 9.62 -3.82 8.33
CA ILE A 74 10.96 -3.48 7.88
C ILE A 74 11.51 -2.24 8.61
N LYS A 75 10.71 -1.18 8.73
CA LYS A 75 11.17 0.08 9.33
C LYS A 75 11.29 0.02 10.86
N ARG A 76 10.38 -0.68 11.54
CA ARG A 76 10.27 -0.67 13.01
C ARG A 76 10.90 -1.88 13.68
N GLN A 77 10.71 -3.08 13.15
CA GLN A 77 11.28 -4.31 13.73
C GLN A 77 12.71 -4.54 13.23
N PHE A 78 12.98 -4.31 11.94
CA PHE A 78 14.33 -4.48 11.37
C PHE A 78 15.15 -3.18 11.33
N GLY A 79 14.59 -2.05 11.76
CA GLY A 79 15.31 -0.78 11.89
C GLY A 79 15.81 -0.18 10.57
N TYR A 80 15.21 -0.53 9.44
CA TYR A 80 15.62 -0.01 8.13
C TYR A 80 15.04 1.39 7.90
N THR A 81 15.71 2.40 8.44
CA THR A 81 15.33 3.82 8.32
C THR A 81 16.13 4.58 7.27
N LYS A 82 17.35 4.11 6.95
CA LYS A 82 18.26 4.68 5.95
C LYS A 82 18.98 3.57 5.19
N VAL A 83 19.38 3.88 3.95
CA VAL A 83 20.28 3.03 3.16
C VAL A 83 21.63 2.90 3.86
N ARG A 84 22.23 1.71 3.84
CA ARG A 84 23.50 1.44 4.54
C ARG A 84 24.69 1.33 3.61
N PHE A 85 24.46 0.87 2.39
CA PHE A 85 25.55 0.55 1.47
C PHE A 85 25.76 1.67 0.44
N ARG A 86 27.01 1.82 -0.02
CA ARG A 86 27.32 2.63 -1.20
C ARG A 86 27.01 1.79 -2.45
N GLY A 87 26.05 2.24 -3.25
CA GLY A 87 25.63 1.61 -4.50
C GLY A 87 24.22 1.01 -4.46
N LEU A 88 23.51 1.11 -5.59
CA LEU A 88 22.12 0.66 -5.72
C LEU A 88 21.99 -0.87 -5.55
N ALA A 89 22.84 -1.65 -6.22
CA ALA A 89 22.76 -3.12 -6.19
C ALA A 89 22.77 -3.70 -4.77
N LYS A 90 23.67 -3.21 -3.90
CA LYS A 90 23.76 -3.67 -2.50
C LYS A 90 22.53 -3.30 -1.67
N ASN A 91 21.97 -2.11 -1.89
CA ASN A 91 20.76 -1.69 -1.19
C ASN A 91 19.52 -2.44 -1.68
N THR A 92 19.42 -2.72 -2.98
CA THR A 92 18.34 -3.53 -3.56
C THR A 92 18.38 -4.96 -3.00
N ALA A 93 19.56 -5.58 -2.96
CA ALA A 93 19.72 -6.90 -2.33
C ALA A 93 19.31 -6.88 -0.85
N GLN A 94 19.74 -5.87 -0.09
CA GLN A 94 19.33 -5.69 1.31
C GLN A 94 17.82 -5.57 1.47
N GLN A 95 17.16 -4.77 0.63
CA GLN A 95 15.70 -4.62 0.65
C GLN A 95 14.99 -5.94 0.35
N ALA A 96 15.42 -6.66 -0.69
CA ALA A 96 14.86 -7.97 -1.04
C ALA A 96 14.96 -8.96 0.13
N THR A 97 16.12 -9.04 0.79
CA THR A 97 16.31 -9.86 1.99
C THR A 97 15.38 -9.43 3.13
N LEU A 98 15.25 -8.13 3.40
CA LEU A 98 14.37 -7.62 4.45
C LEU A 98 12.89 -7.91 4.19
N PHE A 99 12.44 -7.88 2.94
CA PHE A 99 11.09 -8.31 2.58
C PHE A 99 10.88 -9.81 2.81
N ALA A 100 11.85 -10.65 2.43
CA ALA A 100 11.79 -12.09 2.71
C ALA A 100 11.72 -12.37 4.23
N LEU A 101 12.56 -11.71 5.03
CA LEU A 101 12.55 -11.84 6.49
C LEU A 101 11.26 -11.29 7.11
N SER A 102 10.69 -10.23 6.55
CA SER A 102 9.42 -9.68 7.02
C SER A 102 8.26 -10.66 6.80
N ASN A 103 8.26 -11.40 5.69
CA ASN A 103 7.28 -12.47 5.47
C ASN A 103 7.36 -13.52 6.57
N LEU A 104 8.56 -14.00 6.90
CA LEU A 104 8.77 -14.95 8.01
C LEU A 104 8.32 -14.37 9.35
N TRP A 105 8.68 -13.12 9.64
CA TRP A 105 8.29 -12.45 10.88
C TRP A 105 6.76 -12.33 11.01
N MET A 106 6.05 -12.03 9.92
CA MET A 106 4.59 -11.91 9.91
C MET A 106 3.89 -13.26 10.20
N VAL A 107 4.45 -14.38 9.73
CA VAL A 107 3.88 -15.72 9.96
C VAL A 107 4.44 -16.43 11.20
N ARG A 108 5.36 -15.80 11.95
CA ARG A 108 6.11 -16.44 13.06
C ARG A 108 5.24 -17.20 14.07
N LYS A 109 4.06 -16.69 14.41
CA LYS A 109 3.16 -17.37 15.37
C LYS A 109 2.71 -18.74 14.85
N ARG A 110 2.41 -18.82 13.55
CA ARG A 110 2.05 -20.09 12.89
C ARG A 110 3.26 -21.03 12.83
N LEU A 111 4.43 -20.49 12.49
CA LEU A 111 5.67 -21.28 12.42
C LEU A 111 6.07 -21.85 13.77
N LEU A 112 5.97 -21.05 14.85
CA LEU A 112 6.28 -21.50 16.22
C LEU A 112 5.28 -22.56 16.70
N ALA A 113 3.97 -22.36 16.46
CA ALA A 113 2.96 -23.36 16.81
C ALA A 113 3.17 -24.70 16.07
N MET A 114 3.62 -24.68 14.82
CA MET A 114 3.97 -25.91 14.08
C MET A 114 5.22 -26.61 14.62
N GLY A 115 6.14 -25.86 15.24
CA GLY A 115 7.33 -26.41 15.89
C GLY A 115 7.01 -27.05 17.24
N GLU A 116 6.08 -26.49 18.00
CA GLU A 116 5.64 -27.01 19.31
C GLU A 116 4.84 -28.31 19.20
N VAL A 117 4.12 -28.54 18.09
CA VAL A 117 3.32 -29.77 17.86
C VAL A 117 4.19 -30.98 17.48
N ARG A 118 5.51 -30.82 17.34
CA ARG A 118 6.46 -31.89 16.99
C ARG A 118 7.31 -32.40 18.15
N LEU A 119 6.94 -32.12 19.39
CA LEU A 119 7.55 -32.70 20.60
C LEU A 119 6.56 -33.61 21.32
#